data_AF-A0A369TFU7-F1
#
_entry.id   AF-A0A369TFU7-F1
#
_cell.length_a   1.000
_cell.length_b   1.000
_cell.length_c   1.000
_cell.angle_alpha   90.00
_cell.angle_beta   90.00
_cell.angle_gamma   90.00
#
_symmetry.space_group_name_H-M   'P 1'
#
loop_
_entity.id
_entity.type
_entity.pdbx_description
1 polymer ?
#
loop_
_entity_poly.entity_id
_entity_poly.type
_entity_poly.pdbx_seq_one_letter_code
_entity_poly.pdbx_strand_id
1 'polypeptide(L)'
;MVVEFELLLGSFARRVTLKVAKGEDIDALARRYLSGALRYRGREGINLIAIAVDYRKEEEDRLRKLNVTVRGTSGSNVQNHKDRRARFLASRLLEAWGIARSLRPLNRDEAKAMLPGLLKLFDLGDEVLTGLLIKELGLSVDELLGAQLISQKSRQPVTLADAEGDEVIEQEVSRSVPSRSTRDYTNYKIATGWLRETIAKRLSTELDFRDFRPLSERLSGLGTLMIGGQPVSVFLARDLMSFKSISALEMELSQRAQKSTGLILGASPEAPRYIGHNVVIPIGTVMEPGDPDLAIDLDRLRDRYESDRKASKHIVCAKVFEGGNNTGSFVMPDKPALPLTGRIQLDFFTKLADAYNAGFPEVHASILVEGTSASTPRAVFSGKMRKRVFDDYVERARDNGCWRLKG
;
A
#
# COMPACT_ATOMS: atom_id res chain seq x y z
N MET A 1 30.55 20.98 16.71
CA MET A 1 31.73 20.63 15.89
C MET A 1 31.50 19.27 15.28
N VAL A 2 31.80 19.08 14.00
CA VAL A 2 31.76 17.76 13.37
C VAL A 2 32.98 16.97 13.81
N VAL A 3 32.78 15.77 14.34
CA VAL A 3 33.85 14.89 14.88
C VAL A 3 34.08 13.65 14.04
N GLU A 4 33.12 13.31 13.18
CA GLU A 4 33.19 12.17 12.29
C GLU A 4 32.38 12.44 11.04
N PHE A 5 32.90 12.02 9.90
CA PHE A 5 32.12 11.95 8.67
C PHE A 5 32.39 10.63 7.93
N GLU A 6 31.36 10.11 7.26
CA GLU A 6 31.43 8.92 6.42
C GLU A 6 31.07 9.29 4.98
N LEU A 7 31.95 8.93 4.05
CA LEU A 7 31.77 9.06 2.61
C LEU A 7 31.55 7.69 1.98
N LEU A 8 30.49 7.53 1.19
CA LEU A 8 30.34 6.37 0.32
C LEU A 8 31.17 6.57 -0.94
N LEU A 9 32.03 5.59 -1.23
CA LEU A 9 32.81 5.53 -2.46
C LEU A 9 32.06 4.80 -3.59
N GLY A 10 30.77 4.49 -3.40
CA GLY A 10 29.87 3.88 -4.39
C GLY A 10 28.71 3.14 -3.75
N SER A 11 29.03 2.13 -2.95
CA SER A 11 28.08 1.31 -2.18
C SER A 11 28.32 1.40 -0.67
N PHE A 12 27.38 0.91 0.13
CA PHE A 12 27.56 0.81 1.60
C PHE A 12 28.74 -0.09 2.01
N ALA A 13 29.13 -1.02 1.14
CA ALA A 13 30.30 -1.87 1.36
C ALA A 13 31.62 -1.13 1.12
N ARG A 14 31.61 -0.08 0.29
CA ARG A 14 32.80 0.72 -0.06
C ARG A 14 32.66 2.13 0.51
N ARG A 15 33.14 2.32 1.74
CA ARG A 15 33.01 3.57 2.49
C ARG A 15 34.32 3.98 3.16
N VAL A 16 34.50 5.28 3.33
CA VAL A 16 35.60 5.88 4.06
C VAL A 16 35.05 6.67 5.23
N THR A 17 35.62 6.46 6.41
CA THR A 17 35.26 7.20 7.62
C THR A 17 36.46 8.02 8.05
N LEU A 18 36.26 9.31 8.26
CA LEU A 18 37.26 10.21 8.84
C LEU A 18 36.76 10.65 10.22
N LYS A 19 37.58 10.41 11.24
CA LYS A 19 37.35 10.86 12.62
C LYS A 19 38.42 11.85 13.01
N VAL A 20 38.05 12.88 13.75
CA VAL A 20 38.96 13.95 14.17
C VAL A 20 38.89 14.18 15.67
N ALA A 21 39.99 14.64 16.23
CA ALA A 21 40.06 15.04 17.64
C ALA A 21 39.33 16.38 17.87
N LYS A 22 39.08 16.69 19.14
CA LYS A 22 38.43 17.96 19.51
C LYS A 22 39.36 19.13 19.21
N GLY A 23 38.89 20.07 18.39
CA GLY A 23 39.65 21.26 17.98
C GLY A 23 40.30 21.16 16.60
N GLU A 24 40.24 19.99 15.96
CA GLU A 24 40.73 19.81 14.59
C GLU A 24 39.65 20.19 13.56
N ASP A 25 40.07 20.84 12.47
CA ASP A 25 39.19 21.19 11.36
C ASP A 25 39.01 19.99 10.42
N ILE A 26 37.85 19.34 10.53
CA ILE A 26 37.50 18.18 9.69
C ILE A 26 37.43 18.54 8.21
N ASP A 27 37.04 19.76 7.85
CA ASP A 27 36.92 20.17 6.44
C ASP A 27 38.31 20.31 5.83
N ALA A 28 39.26 20.89 6.57
CA ALA A 28 40.66 20.97 6.15
C ALA A 28 41.28 19.57 5.98
N LEU A 29 41.05 18.66 6.93
CA LEU A 29 41.55 17.29 6.87
C LEU A 29 40.89 16.49 5.74
N ALA A 30 39.58 16.62 5.54
CA ALA A 30 38.85 15.97 4.46
C ALA A 30 39.34 16.47 3.09
N ARG A 31 39.59 17.78 2.93
CA ARG A 31 40.21 18.32 1.71
C ARG A 31 41.63 17.81 1.50
N ARG A 32 42.43 17.68 2.58
CA ARG A 32 43.81 17.20 2.48
C ARG A 32 43.90 15.74 2.04
N TYR A 33 43.11 14.86 2.66
CA TYR A 33 43.24 13.41 2.47
C TYR A 33 42.22 12.81 1.50
N LEU A 34 41.07 13.46 1.30
CA LEU A 34 39.95 12.93 0.51
C LEU A 34 39.54 13.86 -0.63
N SER A 35 40.37 14.83 -1.02
CA SER A 35 40.09 15.78 -2.13
C SER A 35 39.63 15.09 -3.40
N GLY A 36 40.29 14.00 -3.80
CA GLY A 36 39.90 13.19 -4.96
C GLY A 36 38.47 12.67 -4.80
N ALA A 37 38.21 11.90 -3.75
CA ALA A 37 36.89 11.33 -3.49
C ALA A 37 35.79 12.40 -3.32
N LEU A 38 36.07 13.51 -2.66
CA LEU A 38 35.17 14.65 -2.49
C LEU A 38 34.89 15.38 -3.81
N ARG A 39 35.87 15.47 -4.72
CA ARG A 39 35.70 16.06 -6.05
C ARG A 39 34.77 15.22 -6.93
N TYR A 40 34.86 13.89 -6.82
CA TYR A 40 34.01 12.97 -7.57
C TYR A 40 32.61 12.78 -6.96
N ARG A 41 32.50 12.68 -5.63
CA ARG A 41 31.23 12.37 -4.93
C ARG A 41 30.49 13.57 -4.38
N GLY A 42 31.19 14.68 -4.14
CA GLY A 42 30.60 15.90 -3.56
C GLY A 42 29.89 15.66 -2.23
N ARG A 43 28.97 16.58 -1.91
CA ARG A 43 28.13 16.51 -0.69
C ARG A 43 27.16 15.32 -0.70
N GLU A 44 26.80 14.84 -1.89
CA GLU A 44 25.82 13.76 -2.06
C GLU A 44 26.39 12.38 -1.70
N GLY A 45 27.72 12.22 -1.65
CA GLY A 45 28.35 10.98 -1.18
C GLY A 45 28.41 10.84 0.34
N ILE A 46 28.09 11.88 1.09
CA ILE A 46 28.16 11.86 2.55
C ILE A 46 26.96 11.07 3.09
N ASN A 47 27.26 9.97 3.80
CA ASN A 47 26.24 9.10 4.38
C ASN A 47 26.10 9.25 5.89
N LEU A 48 27.14 9.71 6.59
CA LEU A 48 27.05 9.95 8.03
C LEU A 48 27.84 11.18 8.41
N ILE A 49 27.28 11.96 9.32
CA ILE A 49 27.97 13.04 10.03
C ILE A 49 27.69 12.86 11.51
N ALA A 50 28.73 12.81 12.34
CA ALA A 50 28.60 12.90 13.79
C ALA A 50 29.06 14.27 14.28
N ILE A 51 28.22 14.89 15.10
CA ILE A 51 28.38 16.24 15.62
C ILE A 51 28.44 16.15 17.14
N ALA A 52 29.52 16.65 17.71
CA ALA A 52 29.65 16.83 19.15
C ALA A 52 29.37 18.29 19.51
N VAL A 53 28.54 18.47 20.53
CA VAL A 53 28.14 19.77 21.08
C VAL A 53 28.37 19.75 22.57
N ASP A 54 29.20 20.65 23.05
CA ASP A 54 29.27 20.94 24.48
C ASP A 54 28.23 22.01 24.80
N TYR A 55 27.41 21.78 25.81
CA TYR A 55 26.37 22.71 26.24
C TYR A 55 26.27 22.78 27.76
N ARG A 56 25.71 23.88 28.26
CA ARG A 56 25.45 24.12 29.68
C ARG A 56 23.95 24.37 29.87
N LYS A 57 23.37 23.84 30.95
CA LYS A 57 21.99 24.17 31.33
C LYS A 57 22.05 25.42 32.21
N GLU A 58 21.06 26.32 32.11
CA GLU A 58 21.04 27.56 32.92
C GLU A 58 21.15 27.29 34.43
N GLU A 59 20.60 26.17 34.88
CA GLU A 59 20.56 25.75 36.29
C GLU A 59 21.82 24.98 36.75
N GLU A 60 22.78 24.69 35.86
CA GLU A 60 23.96 23.86 36.17
C GLU A 60 25.25 24.45 35.61
N ASP A 61 26.29 24.57 36.45
CA ASP A 61 27.59 25.08 35.99
C ASP A 61 28.45 24.02 35.26
N ARG A 62 27.95 22.78 35.16
CA ARG A 62 28.65 21.66 34.54
C ARG A 62 28.43 21.62 33.02
N LEU A 63 29.53 21.61 32.27
CA LEU A 63 29.52 21.32 30.83
C LEU A 63 29.06 19.87 30.57
N ARG A 64 28.02 19.73 29.74
CA ARG A 64 27.48 18.46 29.27
C ARG A 64 27.83 18.26 27.79
N LYS A 65 27.94 16.99 27.37
CA LYS A 65 28.17 16.62 25.98
C LYS A 65 26.87 16.12 25.34
N LEU A 66 26.60 16.57 24.13
CA LEU A 66 25.52 16.11 23.26
C LEU A 66 26.13 15.63 21.94
N ASN A 67 25.92 14.35 21.62
CA ASN A 67 26.42 13.73 20.39
C ASN A 67 25.25 13.44 19.45
N VAL A 68 25.20 14.14 18.34
CA VAL A 68 24.16 13.99 17.32
C VAL A 68 24.77 13.29 16.10
N THR A 69 24.17 12.20 15.66
CA THR A 69 24.56 11.52 14.43
C THR A 69 23.45 11.67 13.42
N VAL A 70 23.78 12.17 12.24
CA VAL A 70 22.90 12.29 11.07
C VAL A 70 23.35 11.27 10.04
N ARG A 71 22.41 10.48 9.52
CA ARG A 71 22.61 9.44 8.50
C ARG A 71 21.76 9.72 7.27
N GLY A 72 22.39 9.72 6.10
CA GLY A 72 21.76 10.07 4.83
C GLY A 72 21.11 11.45 4.87
N THR A 73 19.96 11.60 4.22
CA THR A 73 19.23 12.87 4.09
C THR A 73 18.20 13.14 5.18
N SER A 74 17.86 12.16 6.04
CA SER A 74 16.76 12.31 7.02
C SER A 74 16.88 11.49 8.32
N GLY A 75 17.85 10.57 8.43
CA GLY A 75 18.03 9.78 9.65
C GLY A 75 18.82 10.54 10.71
N SER A 76 18.36 10.55 11.97
CA SER A 76 19.20 11.03 13.08
C SER A 76 19.00 10.20 14.35
N ASN A 77 20.01 10.16 15.21
CA ASN A 77 19.93 9.52 16.52
C ASN A 77 19.17 10.36 17.56
N VAL A 78 18.62 11.54 17.18
CA VAL A 78 18.06 12.50 18.13
C VAL A 78 16.96 11.89 18.96
N GLN A 79 16.07 11.10 18.37
CA GLN A 79 14.96 10.46 19.08
C GLN A 79 15.42 9.41 20.11
N ASN A 80 16.66 8.94 20.03
CA ASN A 80 17.22 7.94 20.94
C ASN A 80 17.84 8.54 22.21
N HIS A 81 17.90 9.88 22.34
CA HIS A 81 18.39 10.50 23.58
C HIS A 81 17.37 10.36 24.72
N LYS A 82 17.83 9.86 25.87
CA LYS A 82 17.00 9.67 27.08
C LYS A 82 16.47 10.99 27.66
N ASP A 83 17.27 12.05 27.66
CA ASP A 83 16.88 13.37 28.18
C ASP A 83 16.03 14.15 27.17
N ARG A 84 14.81 14.55 27.58
CA ARG A 84 13.87 15.34 26.76
C ARG A 84 14.43 16.72 26.39
N ARG A 85 15.15 17.39 27.30
CA ARG A 85 15.77 18.71 27.02
C ARG A 85 16.90 18.57 25.99
N ALA A 86 17.70 17.51 26.10
CA ALA A 86 18.75 17.21 25.13
C ALA A 86 18.19 16.87 23.74
N ARG A 87 17.07 16.13 23.66
CA ARG A 87 16.34 15.90 22.41
C ARG A 87 15.89 17.19 21.75
N PHE A 88 15.23 18.05 22.50
CA PHE A 88 14.75 19.34 22.00
C PHE A 88 15.89 20.22 21.51
N LEU A 89 16.98 20.33 22.27
CA LEU A 89 18.18 21.08 21.87
C LEU A 89 18.79 20.51 20.59
N ALA A 90 18.95 19.19 20.50
CA ALA A 90 19.49 18.54 19.31
C ALA A 90 18.63 18.79 18.06
N SER A 91 17.31 18.69 18.18
CA SER A 91 16.38 19.02 17.09
C SER A 91 16.53 20.47 16.63
N ARG A 92 16.56 21.43 17.57
CA ARG A 92 16.71 22.86 17.25
C ARG A 92 18.05 23.20 16.62
N LEU A 93 19.13 22.56 17.06
CA LEU A 93 20.46 22.74 16.46
C LEU A 93 20.50 22.20 15.03
N LEU A 94 19.94 21.01 14.78
CA LEU A 94 19.87 20.46 13.43
C LEU A 94 19.03 21.33 12.48
N GLU A 95 17.94 21.91 12.96
CA GLU A 95 17.13 22.90 12.22
C GLU A 95 17.91 24.19 11.94
N ALA A 96 18.56 24.76 12.97
CA ALA A 96 19.32 26.00 12.84
C ALA A 96 20.53 25.88 11.89
N TRP A 97 21.14 24.69 11.82
CA TRP A 97 22.22 24.40 10.87
C TRP A 97 21.73 24.04 9.47
N GLY A 98 20.42 23.94 9.25
CA GLY A 98 19.84 23.52 7.97
C GLY A 98 20.17 22.06 7.59
N ILE A 99 20.65 21.26 8.55
CA ILE A 99 21.03 19.84 8.34
C ILE A 99 19.79 18.96 8.36
N ALA A 100 18.87 19.24 9.29
CA ALA A 100 17.52 18.73 9.20
C ALA A 100 16.64 19.87 8.69
N ARG A 101 15.92 19.65 7.58
CA ARG A 101 14.65 20.36 7.42
C ARG A 101 13.77 19.90 8.57
N SER A 102 13.07 20.84 9.23
CA SER A 102 12.07 20.47 10.22
C SER A 102 11.25 19.34 9.64
N LEU A 103 11.19 18.22 10.34
CA LEU A 103 10.34 17.08 9.99
C LEU A 103 8.92 17.58 10.04
N ARG A 104 8.49 18.21 8.96
CA ARG A 104 7.17 18.78 8.87
C ARG A 104 6.30 17.72 8.19
N PRO A 105 5.14 17.39 8.76
CA PRO A 105 4.13 16.70 7.97
C PRO A 105 3.88 17.53 6.71
N LEU A 106 3.57 16.86 5.59
CA LEU A 106 3.18 17.54 4.36
C LEU A 106 2.12 18.59 4.72
N ASN A 107 2.34 19.84 4.30
CA ASN A 107 1.29 20.84 4.49
C ASN A 107 0.09 20.49 3.59
N ARG A 108 -1.06 21.16 3.80
CA ARG A 108 -2.29 20.82 3.07
C ARG A 108 -2.12 20.87 1.55
N ASP A 109 -1.37 21.85 1.04
CA ASP A 109 -1.13 22.09 -0.38
C ASP A 109 -0.16 21.09 -1.01
N GLU A 110 0.92 20.73 -0.30
CA GLU A 110 1.90 19.71 -0.71
C GLU A 110 1.25 18.33 -0.72
N ALA A 111 0.55 17.95 0.36
CA ALA A 111 -0.17 16.68 0.42
C ALA A 111 -1.20 16.55 -0.71
N LYS A 112 -1.86 17.65 -1.05
CA LYS A 112 -2.82 17.77 -2.15
C LYS A 112 -2.15 17.56 -3.52
N ALA A 113 -1.08 18.31 -3.82
CA ALA A 113 -0.38 18.20 -5.09
C ALA A 113 0.21 16.79 -5.30
N MET A 114 0.67 16.17 -4.21
CA MET A 114 1.29 14.85 -4.26
C MET A 114 0.28 13.70 -4.29
N LEU A 115 -0.99 13.90 -3.91
CA LEU A 115 -1.94 12.78 -3.71
C LEU A 115 -2.07 11.85 -4.93
N PRO A 116 -2.21 12.34 -6.19
CA PRO A 116 -2.25 11.45 -7.34
C PRO A 116 -0.99 10.58 -7.47
N GLY A 117 0.19 11.15 -7.23
CA GLY A 117 1.45 10.42 -7.22
C GLY A 117 1.55 9.45 -6.04
N LEU A 118 1.10 9.84 -4.86
CA LEU A 118 1.07 8.99 -3.66
C LEU A 118 0.13 7.80 -3.83
N LEU A 119 -1.01 7.97 -4.52
CA LEU A 119 -1.93 6.88 -4.86
C LEU A 119 -1.27 5.88 -5.82
N LYS A 120 -0.57 6.36 -6.85
CA LYS A 120 0.20 5.48 -7.75
C LYS A 120 1.32 4.75 -7.00
N LEU A 121 2.06 5.46 -6.16
CA LEU A 121 3.09 4.90 -5.29
C LEU A 121 2.54 3.84 -4.33
N PHE A 122 1.35 4.08 -3.80
CA PHE A 122 0.63 3.15 -2.94
C PHE A 122 0.11 1.95 -3.73
N ASP A 123 -0.30 2.12 -4.98
CA ASP A 123 -0.78 1.00 -5.79
C ASP A 123 0.34 0.03 -6.22
N LEU A 124 1.53 0.56 -6.56
CA LEU A 124 2.67 -0.17 -7.13
C LEU A 124 3.13 -1.43 -6.39
N GLY A 125 2.73 -1.65 -5.13
CA GLY A 125 3.17 -2.84 -4.37
C GLY A 125 4.60 -2.77 -3.83
N ASP A 126 5.50 -2.08 -4.53
CA ASP A 126 6.94 -2.15 -4.32
C ASP A 126 7.44 -1.58 -2.99
N GLU A 127 8.50 -2.19 -2.46
CA GLU A 127 9.21 -1.69 -1.27
C GLU A 127 10.37 -0.75 -1.60
N VAL A 128 10.85 -0.77 -2.85
CA VAL A 128 12.04 -0.04 -3.28
C VAL A 128 11.86 0.52 -4.68
N LEU A 129 12.11 1.81 -4.86
CA LEU A 129 12.04 2.49 -6.16
C LEU A 129 13.28 3.34 -6.42
N THR A 130 13.59 3.57 -7.69
CA THR A 130 14.59 4.55 -8.11
C THR A 130 14.04 5.97 -8.02
N GLY A 131 14.89 6.97 -7.82
CA GLY A 131 14.48 8.37 -7.86
C GLY A 131 13.91 8.80 -9.20
N LEU A 132 14.33 8.16 -10.30
CA LEU A 132 13.76 8.38 -11.63
C LEU A 132 12.28 7.99 -11.67
N LEU A 133 11.94 6.80 -11.17
CA LEU A 133 10.56 6.34 -11.13
C LEU A 133 9.70 7.23 -10.21
N ILE A 134 10.24 7.68 -9.08
CA ILE A 134 9.55 8.65 -8.20
C ILE A 134 9.20 9.95 -8.97
N LYS A 135 10.12 10.45 -9.81
CA LYS A 135 9.86 11.63 -10.65
C LYS A 135 8.83 11.36 -11.75
N GLU A 136 8.87 10.19 -12.38
CA GLU A 136 7.88 9.78 -13.39
C GLU A 136 6.46 9.68 -12.80
N LEU A 137 6.35 9.36 -11.51
CA LEU A 137 5.09 9.42 -10.76
C LEU A 137 4.64 10.85 -10.43
N GLY A 138 5.42 11.88 -10.80
CA GLY A 138 5.14 13.29 -10.51
C GLY A 138 5.46 13.69 -9.07
N LEU A 139 6.28 12.92 -8.36
CA LEU A 139 6.63 13.17 -6.96
C LEU A 139 8.05 13.74 -6.82
N SER A 140 8.25 14.58 -5.80
CA SER A 140 9.58 15.05 -5.42
C SER A 140 10.22 14.12 -4.39
N VAL A 141 11.44 13.64 -4.70
CA VAL A 141 12.27 12.87 -3.76
C VAL A 141 12.53 13.67 -2.47
N ASP A 142 12.73 14.99 -2.56
CA ASP A 142 12.96 15.83 -1.37
C ASP A 142 11.74 15.91 -0.46
N GLU A 143 10.56 16.07 -1.05
CA GLU A 143 9.31 16.19 -0.31
C GLU A 143 8.98 14.86 0.39
N LEU A 144 9.17 13.73 -0.32
CA LEU A 144 8.97 12.40 0.25
C LEU A 144 9.96 12.08 1.36
N LEU A 145 11.24 12.47 1.23
CA LEU A 145 12.25 12.32 2.28
C LEU A 145 11.91 13.19 3.50
N GLY A 146 11.49 14.44 3.27
CA GLY A 146 11.06 15.37 4.32
C GLY A 146 9.85 14.85 5.10
N ALA A 147 8.89 14.25 4.40
CA ALA A 147 7.69 13.64 4.97
C ALA A 147 7.90 12.24 5.57
N GLN A 148 9.13 11.71 5.52
CA GLN A 148 9.48 10.33 5.91
C GLN A 148 8.70 9.22 5.18
N LEU A 149 8.18 9.52 3.99
CA LEU A 149 7.47 8.53 3.16
C LEU A 149 8.46 7.59 2.47
N ILE A 150 9.71 8.03 2.29
CA ILE A 150 10.81 7.22 1.77
C ILE A 150 12.08 7.41 2.60
N SER A 151 12.99 6.46 2.50
CA SER A 151 14.35 6.54 3.04
C SER A 151 15.36 6.02 2.01
N GLN A 152 16.57 6.55 1.99
CA GLN A 152 17.59 6.10 1.06
C GLN A 152 18.05 4.66 1.39
N LYS A 153 17.99 3.75 0.41
CA LYS A 153 18.36 2.32 0.59
C LYS A 153 19.71 1.98 -0.01
N SER A 154 19.95 2.34 -1.26
CA SER A 154 21.21 2.06 -2.00
C SER A 154 21.31 2.95 -3.24
N ARG A 155 22.43 2.93 -3.95
CA ARG A 155 22.50 3.49 -5.31
C ARG A 155 22.46 2.35 -6.31
N GLN A 156 21.79 2.53 -7.44
CA GLN A 156 21.77 1.54 -8.50
C GLN A 156 23.17 1.50 -9.15
N PRO A 157 23.81 0.32 -9.28
CA PRO A 157 24.97 0.19 -10.13
C PRO A 157 24.51 0.37 -11.58
N VAL A 158 25.12 1.30 -12.30
CA VAL A 158 24.92 1.41 -13.76
C VAL A 158 25.99 0.55 -14.40
N THR A 159 25.57 -0.42 -15.20
CA THR A 159 26.47 -1.23 -16.02
C THR A 159 26.53 -0.59 -17.40
N LEU A 160 27.69 -0.10 -17.81
CA LEU A 160 27.93 0.31 -19.19
C LEU A 160 28.51 -0.91 -19.91
N ALA A 161 27.86 -1.37 -20.98
CA ALA A 161 28.44 -2.35 -21.88
C ALA A 161 29.36 -1.60 -22.86
N ASP A 162 30.62 -2.01 -22.96
CA ASP A 162 31.51 -1.51 -24.01
C ASP A 162 31.13 -2.16 -25.35
N ALA A 163 31.17 -1.39 -26.44
CA ALA A 163 30.73 -1.84 -27.76
C ALA A 163 31.77 -2.72 -28.47
N GLU A 164 32.98 -2.87 -27.91
CA GLU A 164 34.07 -3.66 -28.48
C GLU A 164 34.77 -4.53 -27.41
N GLY A 165 34.07 -5.55 -26.90
CA GLY A 165 34.68 -6.63 -26.12
C GLY A 165 33.86 -7.03 -24.91
N ASP A 166 33.70 -8.35 -24.73
CA ASP A 166 32.91 -9.05 -23.70
C ASP A 166 33.35 -8.82 -22.23
N GLU A 167 33.92 -7.65 -21.89
CA GLU A 167 34.20 -7.26 -20.51
C GLU A 167 33.07 -6.36 -19.98
N VAL A 168 32.22 -6.95 -19.14
CA VAL A 168 31.22 -6.21 -18.36
C VAL A 168 31.94 -5.45 -17.25
N ILE A 169 32.28 -4.18 -17.50
CA ILE A 169 32.81 -3.29 -16.47
C ILE A 169 31.63 -2.65 -15.75
N GLU A 170 31.45 -2.97 -14.46
CA GLU A 170 30.55 -2.21 -13.58
C GLU A 170 31.11 -0.79 -13.37
N GLN A 171 30.82 0.12 -14.29
CA GLN A 171 31.23 1.51 -14.20
C GLN A 171 30.05 2.40 -13.79
N GLU A 172 30.04 2.82 -12.53
CA GLU A 172 29.08 3.79 -12.04
C GLU A 172 29.10 5.09 -12.87
N VAL A 173 27.93 5.70 -13.06
CA VAL A 173 27.72 6.96 -13.80
C VAL A 173 28.75 8.00 -13.35
N SER A 174 29.84 8.06 -14.09
CA SER A 174 30.74 9.18 -14.12
C SER A 174 29.96 10.31 -14.81
N ARG A 175 30.17 11.54 -14.36
CA ARG A 175 29.52 12.78 -14.82
C ARG A 175 29.58 13.08 -16.34
N SER A 176 29.96 12.13 -17.19
CA SER A 176 30.05 12.28 -18.64
C SER A 176 28.69 12.33 -19.35
N VAL A 177 27.56 12.08 -18.66
CA VAL A 177 26.22 12.37 -19.21
C VAL A 177 25.67 13.68 -18.58
N PRO A 178 25.66 14.82 -19.30
CA PRO A 178 25.47 16.14 -18.71
C PRO A 178 24.01 16.52 -18.42
N SER A 179 23.17 15.62 -17.92
CA SER A 179 21.72 15.93 -17.76
C SER A 179 20.98 15.29 -16.58
N ARG A 180 21.51 14.25 -15.91
CA ARG A 180 20.74 13.49 -14.91
C ARG A 180 21.32 13.57 -13.50
N SER A 181 20.47 13.79 -12.50
CA SER A 181 20.86 13.95 -11.10
C SER A 181 21.23 12.59 -10.50
N THR A 182 22.23 12.54 -9.61
CA THR A 182 22.59 11.31 -8.88
C THR A 182 21.42 10.71 -8.09
N ARG A 183 20.42 11.53 -7.75
CA ARG A 183 19.17 11.06 -7.11
C ARG A 183 18.32 10.19 -8.02
N ASP A 184 18.36 10.40 -9.33
CA ASP A 184 17.55 9.66 -10.30
C ASP A 184 17.92 8.16 -10.27
N TYR A 185 19.18 7.86 -9.99
CA TYR A 185 19.75 6.51 -9.89
C TYR A 185 19.88 6.00 -8.45
N THR A 186 19.33 6.71 -7.48
CA THR A 186 19.33 6.28 -6.08
C THR A 186 18.08 5.44 -5.80
N ASN A 187 18.25 4.29 -5.15
CA ASN A 187 17.17 3.44 -4.66
C ASN A 187 16.69 3.93 -3.29
N TYR A 188 15.38 4.09 -3.17
CA TYR A 188 14.68 4.55 -1.98
C TYR A 188 13.74 3.45 -1.49
N LYS A 189 13.81 3.13 -0.20
CA LYS A 189 12.85 2.26 0.48
C LYS A 189 11.60 3.06 0.84
N ILE A 190 10.43 2.55 0.48
CA ILE A 190 9.14 3.15 0.81
C ILE A 190 8.73 2.76 2.23
N ALA A 191 8.30 3.73 3.02
CA ALA A 191 7.65 3.50 4.31
C ALA A 191 6.18 3.16 4.08
N THR A 192 5.89 1.96 3.58
CA THR A 192 4.55 1.55 3.09
C THR A 192 3.44 1.73 4.14
N GLY A 193 3.71 1.42 5.41
CA GLY A 193 2.78 1.66 6.51
C GLY A 193 2.45 3.14 6.70
N TRP A 194 3.46 4.01 6.63
CA TRP A 194 3.31 5.46 6.79
C TRP A 194 2.63 6.10 5.59
N LEU A 195 2.97 5.65 4.37
CA LEU A 195 2.30 6.05 3.13
C LEU A 195 0.80 5.74 3.18
N ARG A 196 0.45 4.52 3.57
CA ARG A 196 -0.94 4.09 3.73
C ARG A 196 -1.68 4.94 4.75
N GLU A 197 -1.09 5.17 5.91
CA GLU A 197 -1.69 5.98 6.97
C GLU A 197 -1.88 7.44 6.53
N THR A 198 -0.92 7.99 5.77
CA THR A 198 -1.01 9.35 5.22
C THR A 198 -2.18 9.49 4.26
N ILE A 199 -2.32 8.55 3.31
CA ILE A 199 -3.44 8.54 2.36
C ILE A 199 -4.77 8.33 3.11
N ALA A 200 -4.83 7.36 4.01
CA ALA A 200 -6.06 7.02 4.70
C ALA A 200 -6.53 8.12 5.65
N LYS A 201 -5.63 8.81 6.36
CA LYS A 201 -5.98 9.98 7.19
C LYS A 201 -6.57 11.10 6.34
N ARG A 202 -6.00 11.34 5.15
CA ARG A 202 -6.55 12.35 4.24
C ARG A 202 -7.95 11.98 3.78
N LEU A 203 -8.13 10.77 3.25
CA LEU A 203 -9.45 10.28 2.82
C LEU A 203 -10.46 10.28 3.97
N SER A 204 -10.04 9.91 5.17
CA SER A 204 -10.90 9.93 6.36
C SER A 204 -11.31 11.36 6.74
N THR A 205 -10.44 12.35 6.54
CA THR A 205 -10.78 13.76 6.77
C THR A 205 -11.80 14.26 5.75
N GLU A 206 -11.59 13.96 4.46
CA GLU A 206 -12.51 14.38 3.39
C GLU A 206 -13.90 13.71 3.50
N LEU A 207 -13.95 12.49 4.02
CA LEU A 207 -15.18 11.70 4.13
C LEU A 207 -15.80 11.72 5.56
N ASP A 208 -15.26 12.55 6.46
CA ASP A 208 -15.64 12.65 7.88
C ASP A 208 -15.68 11.30 8.62
N PHE A 209 -14.67 10.46 8.39
CA PHE A 209 -14.46 9.22 9.10
C PHE A 209 -13.54 9.38 10.31
N ARG A 210 -13.88 8.67 11.40
CA ARG A 210 -13.11 8.69 12.66
C ARG A 210 -12.38 7.38 12.96
N ASP A 211 -12.63 6.33 12.17
CA ASP A 211 -12.31 4.93 12.50
C ASP A 211 -11.43 4.27 11.43
N PHE A 212 -10.33 4.92 11.02
CA PHE A 212 -9.32 4.27 10.18
C PHE A 212 -8.71 3.06 10.90
N ARG A 213 -8.72 1.90 10.24
CA ARG A 213 -8.12 0.66 10.76
C ARG A 213 -7.39 -0.10 9.65
N PRO A 214 -6.08 -0.32 9.77
CA PRO A 214 -5.37 -1.21 8.86
C PRO A 214 -5.85 -2.66 9.08
N LEU A 215 -6.28 -3.33 8.01
CA LEU A 215 -6.86 -4.67 8.08
C LEU A 215 -5.86 -5.73 7.62
N SER A 216 -5.23 -5.49 6.49
CA SER A 216 -4.13 -6.30 5.95
C SER A 216 -3.13 -5.38 5.25
N GLU A 217 -2.09 -5.93 4.64
CA GLU A 217 -1.13 -5.15 3.85
C GLU A 217 -1.81 -4.35 2.72
N ARG A 218 -2.86 -4.92 2.12
CA ARG A 218 -3.52 -4.38 0.92
C ARG A 218 -4.87 -3.74 1.19
N LEU A 219 -5.44 -3.92 2.39
CA LEU A 219 -6.77 -3.45 2.75
C LEU A 219 -6.74 -2.61 4.03
N SER A 220 -7.45 -1.50 4.02
CA SER A 220 -7.74 -0.72 5.23
C SER A 220 -9.23 -0.38 5.31
N GLY A 221 -9.81 -0.47 6.49
CA GLY A 221 -11.14 0.07 6.76
C GLY A 221 -11.02 1.57 7.01
N LEU A 222 -11.86 2.36 6.33
CA LEU A 222 -11.92 3.80 6.55
C LEU A 222 -13.08 4.18 7.48
N GLY A 223 -14.24 3.54 7.31
CA GLY A 223 -15.42 3.83 8.10
C GLY A 223 -16.71 3.35 7.45
N THR A 224 -17.80 4.06 7.73
CA THR A 224 -19.12 3.79 7.16
C THR A 224 -19.69 5.09 6.60
N LEU A 225 -20.18 5.05 5.37
CA LEU A 225 -20.85 6.16 4.70
C LEU A 225 -22.34 5.86 4.57
N MET A 226 -23.18 6.86 4.81
CA MET A 226 -24.62 6.74 4.55
C MET A 226 -24.89 7.03 3.07
N ILE A 227 -25.38 6.04 2.33
CA ILE A 227 -25.74 6.15 0.91
C ILE A 227 -27.15 5.58 0.73
N GLY A 228 -28.07 6.37 0.17
CA GLY A 228 -29.47 5.96 0.01
C GLY A 228 -30.15 5.55 1.33
N GLY A 229 -29.76 6.18 2.45
CA GLY A 229 -30.25 5.84 3.80
C GLY A 229 -29.71 4.52 4.38
N GLN A 230 -28.77 3.85 3.71
CA GLN A 230 -28.15 2.60 4.15
C GLN A 230 -26.70 2.82 4.60
N PRO A 231 -26.26 2.15 5.69
CA PRO A 231 -24.87 2.21 6.12
C PRO A 231 -24.00 1.33 5.20
N VAL A 232 -23.05 1.94 4.50
CA VAL A 232 -22.12 1.27 3.57
C VAL A 232 -20.71 1.29 4.14
N SER A 233 -20.12 0.12 4.36
CA SER A 233 -18.71 0.00 4.79
C SER A 233 -17.77 0.48 3.69
N VAL A 234 -16.82 1.36 4.02
CA VAL A 234 -15.85 1.94 3.09
C VAL A 234 -14.44 1.44 3.39
N PHE A 235 -13.77 0.94 2.36
CA PHE A 235 -12.42 0.40 2.42
C PHE A 235 -11.48 1.15 1.46
N LEU A 236 -10.19 1.17 1.78
CA LEU A 236 -9.10 1.56 0.90
C LEU A 236 -8.32 0.31 0.49
N ALA A 237 -8.11 0.11 -0.80
CA ALA A 237 -7.34 -1.01 -1.33
C ALA A 237 -6.28 -0.59 -2.37
N ARG A 238 -5.21 -1.38 -2.46
CA ARG A 238 -4.09 -1.25 -3.43
C ARG A 238 -3.86 -2.55 -4.18
N ASP A 239 -3.04 -2.48 -5.23
CA ASP A 239 -2.57 -3.64 -5.99
C ASP A 239 -3.77 -4.37 -6.62
N LEU A 240 -4.67 -3.57 -7.21
CA LEU A 240 -5.93 -4.04 -7.80
C LEU A 240 -5.77 -4.50 -9.25
N MET A 241 -4.54 -4.54 -9.77
CA MET A 241 -4.22 -5.08 -11.10
C MET A 241 -3.74 -6.53 -11.04
N SER A 242 -3.34 -7.00 -9.86
CA SER A 242 -2.88 -8.37 -9.66
C SER A 242 -4.07 -9.29 -9.36
N PHE A 243 -4.30 -10.29 -10.21
CA PHE A 243 -5.33 -11.31 -9.99
C PHE A 243 -5.17 -12.01 -8.63
N LYS A 244 -3.93 -12.27 -8.21
CA LYS A 244 -3.61 -12.87 -6.91
C LYS A 244 -4.08 -11.97 -5.76
N SER A 245 -3.86 -10.68 -5.88
CA SER A 245 -4.22 -9.68 -4.87
C SER A 245 -5.73 -9.46 -4.83
N ILE A 246 -6.40 -9.39 -5.99
CA ILE A 246 -7.86 -9.35 -6.09
C ILE A 246 -8.48 -10.59 -5.40
N SER A 247 -8.00 -11.80 -5.71
CA SER A 247 -8.51 -13.04 -5.13
C SER A 247 -8.35 -13.08 -3.60
N ALA A 248 -7.21 -12.61 -3.09
CA ALA A 248 -6.96 -12.53 -1.66
C ALA A 248 -7.88 -11.51 -0.98
N LEU A 249 -8.11 -10.34 -1.61
CA LEU A 249 -9.02 -9.32 -1.11
C LEU A 249 -10.47 -9.80 -1.12
N GLU A 250 -10.91 -10.54 -2.15
CA GLU A 250 -12.24 -11.14 -2.21
C GLU A 250 -12.47 -12.12 -1.05
N MET A 251 -11.49 -13.00 -0.79
CA MET A 251 -11.54 -13.93 0.34
C MET A 251 -11.57 -13.18 1.68
N GLU A 252 -10.73 -12.14 1.85
CA GLU A 252 -10.70 -11.35 3.08
C GLU A 252 -12.02 -10.60 3.32
N LEU A 253 -12.62 -10.03 2.26
CA LEU A 253 -13.86 -9.26 2.35
C LEU A 253 -15.08 -10.17 2.56
N SER A 254 -15.12 -11.35 1.95
CA SER A 254 -16.21 -12.31 2.11
C SER A 254 -16.30 -12.90 3.53
N GLN A 255 -15.18 -12.99 4.24
CA GLN A 255 -15.13 -13.44 5.64
C GLN A 255 -15.62 -12.37 6.63
N ARG A 256 -15.75 -11.12 6.18
CA ARG A 256 -16.18 -10.01 7.04
C ARG A 256 -17.70 -9.94 7.06
N ALA A 257 -18.27 -9.83 8.24
CA ALA A 257 -19.69 -9.54 8.40
C ALA A 257 -19.98 -8.12 7.90
N GLN A 258 -20.48 -8.01 6.67
CA GLN A 258 -20.96 -6.76 6.10
C GLN A 258 -22.49 -6.74 6.09
N LYS A 259 -23.09 -5.61 6.47
CA LYS A 259 -24.55 -5.44 6.45
C LYS A 259 -25.10 -5.14 5.05
N SER A 260 -24.23 -4.72 4.13
CA SER A 260 -24.55 -4.38 2.74
C SER A 260 -23.33 -4.55 1.86
N THR A 261 -23.51 -4.52 0.53
CA THR A 261 -22.45 -4.27 -0.46
C THR A 261 -21.50 -3.17 0.01
N GLY A 262 -20.25 -3.49 0.29
CA GLY A 262 -19.23 -2.50 0.64
C GLY A 262 -18.79 -1.67 -0.55
N LEU A 263 -18.17 -0.52 -0.24
CA LEU A 263 -17.49 0.37 -1.17
C LEU A 263 -15.97 0.24 -0.98
N ILE A 264 -15.26 -0.03 -2.06
CA ILE A 264 -13.80 -0.10 -2.08
C ILE A 264 -13.28 1.09 -2.89
N LEU A 265 -12.54 1.97 -2.24
CA LEU A 265 -11.78 3.02 -2.87
C LEU A 265 -10.46 2.45 -3.39
N GLY A 266 -10.34 2.38 -4.71
CA GLY A 266 -9.17 1.85 -5.41
C GLY A 266 -8.13 2.95 -5.70
N ALA A 267 -6.86 2.65 -5.44
CA ALA A 267 -5.78 3.58 -5.77
C ALA A 267 -5.47 3.67 -7.28
N SER A 268 -5.72 2.59 -8.02
CA SER A 268 -5.52 2.51 -9.48
C SER A 268 -6.77 2.92 -10.28
N PRO A 269 -6.62 3.69 -11.38
CA PRO A 269 -7.70 3.94 -12.33
C PRO A 269 -8.15 2.67 -13.08
N GLU A 270 -7.30 1.66 -13.16
CA GLU A 270 -7.54 0.42 -13.91
C GLU A 270 -8.15 -0.69 -13.03
N ALA A 271 -8.55 -0.37 -11.80
CA ALA A 271 -9.13 -1.34 -10.88
C ALA A 271 -10.40 -2.00 -11.45
N PRO A 272 -10.64 -3.29 -11.17
CA PRO A 272 -11.86 -3.98 -11.57
C PRO A 272 -13.06 -3.29 -10.93
N ARG A 273 -14.20 -3.28 -11.63
CA ARG A 273 -15.43 -2.62 -11.13
C ARG A 273 -16.01 -3.26 -9.86
N TYR A 274 -15.72 -4.54 -9.63
CA TYR A 274 -16.24 -5.31 -8.49
C TYR A 274 -15.16 -6.24 -7.91
N ILE A 275 -15.22 -6.45 -6.59
CA ILE A 275 -14.47 -7.51 -5.89
C ILE A 275 -15.48 -8.26 -5.00
N GLY A 276 -15.82 -9.48 -5.44
CA GLY A 276 -16.96 -10.20 -4.90
C GLY A 276 -18.25 -9.38 -5.02
N HIS A 277 -18.94 -9.17 -3.90
CA HIS A 277 -20.17 -8.38 -3.83
C HIS A 277 -19.94 -6.88 -3.53
N ASN A 278 -18.68 -6.43 -3.51
CA ASN A 278 -18.30 -5.04 -3.21
C ASN A 278 -18.10 -4.25 -4.50
N VAL A 279 -18.54 -2.98 -4.48
CA VAL A 279 -18.32 -2.04 -5.58
C VAL A 279 -16.94 -1.40 -5.41
N VAL A 280 -16.16 -1.36 -6.49
CA VAL A 280 -14.87 -0.69 -6.51
C VAL A 280 -14.99 0.62 -7.29
N ILE A 281 -14.52 1.71 -6.68
CA ILE A 281 -14.47 3.03 -7.30
C ILE A 281 -13.03 3.54 -7.21
N PRO A 282 -12.34 3.74 -8.35
CA PRO A 282 -11.03 4.40 -8.35
C PRO A 282 -11.14 5.82 -7.80
N ILE A 283 -10.30 6.16 -6.81
CA ILE A 283 -10.39 7.45 -6.10
C ILE A 283 -10.28 8.62 -7.09
N GLY A 284 -9.37 8.53 -8.07
CA GLY A 284 -9.19 9.57 -9.08
C GLY A 284 -10.43 9.87 -9.94
N THR A 285 -11.42 8.96 -9.99
CA THR A 285 -12.66 9.17 -10.76
C THR A 285 -13.73 9.97 -10.02
N VAL A 286 -13.58 10.14 -8.70
CA VAL A 286 -14.50 10.88 -7.83
C VAL A 286 -13.86 12.12 -7.22
N MET A 287 -12.65 12.47 -7.66
CA MET A 287 -12.06 13.77 -7.34
C MET A 287 -12.72 14.86 -8.19
N GLU A 288 -12.99 16.01 -7.59
CA GLU A 288 -13.53 17.18 -8.31
C GLU A 288 -12.54 17.66 -9.39
N PRO A 289 -12.94 17.72 -10.68
CA PRO A 289 -12.07 18.22 -11.74
C PRO A 289 -11.82 19.72 -11.58
N GLY A 290 -10.57 20.11 -11.36
CA GLY A 290 -10.17 21.53 -11.34
C GLY A 290 -10.49 22.27 -10.04
N ASP A 291 -11.06 21.60 -9.03
CA ASP A 291 -11.15 22.17 -7.68
C ASP A 291 -9.74 22.17 -7.03
N PRO A 292 -9.23 23.34 -6.62
CA PRO A 292 -8.01 23.39 -5.86
C PRO A 292 -8.15 22.63 -4.54
N ASP A 293 -9.26 22.55 -3.82
CA ASP A 293 -9.23 21.87 -2.50
C ASP A 293 -9.19 20.33 -2.56
N LEU A 294 -9.28 19.77 -3.77
CA LEU A 294 -9.22 18.33 -4.06
C LEU A 294 -10.22 17.57 -3.17
N ALA A 295 -11.44 18.09 -3.12
CA ALA A 295 -12.56 17.45 -2.47
C ALA A 295 -12.92 16.15 -3.22
N ILE A 296 -13.23 15.11 -2.45
CA ILE A 296 -13.98 14.00 -3.00
C ILE A 296 -15.40 14.52 -3.24
N ASP A 297 -15.83 14.48 -4.48
CA ASP A 297 -17.21 14.76 -4.84
C ASP A 297 -18.08 13.64 -4.26
N LEU A 298 -18.65 13.90 -3.08
CA LEU A 298 -19.43 12.93 -2.32
C LEU A 298 -20.70 12.51 -3.08
N ASP A 299 -21.29 13.43 -3.84
CA ASP A 299 -22.52 13.15 -4.59
C ASP A 299 -22.19 12.28 -5.80
N ARG A 300 -21.11 12.59 -6.53
CA ARG A 300 -20.60 11.72 -7.59
C ARG A 300 -20.17 10.35 -7.08
N LEU A 301 -19.55 10.27 -5.90
CA LEU A 301 -19.21 9.00 -5.26
C LEU A 301 -20.46 8.17 -4.95
N ARG A 302 -21.49 8.80 -4.36
CA ARG A 302 -22.77 8.17 -4.04
C ARG A 302 -23.50 7.70 -5.29
N ASP A 303 -23.64 8.54 -6.29
CA ASP A 303 -24.30 8.23 -7.56
C ASP A 303 -23.61 7.06 -8.27
N ARG A 304 -22.28 7.09 -8.32
CA ARG A 304 -21.51 6.01 -8.92
C ARG A 304 -21.67 4.70 -8.15
N TYR A 305 -21.61 4.75 -6.81
CA TYR A 305 -21.84 3.58 -5.99
C TYR A 305 -23.25 3.03 -6.18
N GLU A 306 -24.29 3.86 -6.20
CA GLU A 306 -25.66 3.38 -6.40
C GLU A 306 -25.88 2.78 -7.79
N SER A 307 -25.35 3.42 -8.83
CA SER A 307 -25.37 2.90 -10.20
C SER A 307 -24.69 1.53 -10.27
N ASP A 308 -23.46 1.44 -9.75
CA ASP A 308 -22.67 0.21 -9.81
C ASP A 308 -23.21 -0.87 -8.87
N ARG A 309 -23.82 -0.50 -7.74
CA ARG A 309 -24.54 -1.44 -6.87
C ARG A 309 -25.79 -2.00 -7.56
N LYS A 310 -26.57 -1.18 -8.25
CA LYS A 310 -27.74 -1.63 -9.04
C LYS A 310 -27.30 -2.56 -10.17
N ALA A 311 -26.19 -2.23 -10.86
CA ALA A 311 -25.59 -3.12 -11.86
C ALA A 311 -25.02 -4.40 -11.23
N SER A 312 -24.41 -4.31 -10.05
CA SER A 312 -23.85 -5.45 -9.30
C SER A 312 -24.94 -6.45 -8.94
N LYS A 313 -26.15 -6.02 -8.56
CA LYS A 313 -27.30 -6.93 -8.34
C LYS A 313 -27.61 -7.83 -9.55
N HIS A 314 -27.22 -7.41 -10.76
CA HIS A 314 -27.36 -8.17 -12.00
C HIS A 314 -26.08 -8.94 -12.39
N ILE A 315 -24.99 -8.78 -11.62
CA ILE A 315 -23.65 -9.37 -11.84
C ILE A 315 -23.27 -10.32 -10.68
N VAL A 316 -24.03 -10.40 -9.57
CA VAL A 316 -23.61 -11.19 -8.42
C VAL A 316 -23.57 -12.67 -8.76
N CYS A 317 -22.37 -13.23 -8.78
CA CYS A 317 -22.17 -14.64 -9.04
C CYS A 317 -22.30 -15.45 -7.74
N ALA A 318 -23.15 -16.47 -7.76
CA ALA A 318 -23.06 -17.55 -6.79
C ALA A 318 -21.72 -18.28 -7.02
N LYS A 319 -21.00 -18.68 -5.96
CA LYS A 319 -19.67 -19.31 -6.10
C LYS A 319 -19.39 -20.31 -4.99
N VAL A 320 -18.67 -21.37 -5.34
CA VAL A 320 -18.10 -22.34 -4.39
C VAL A 320 -16.62 -22.00 -4.18
N PHE A 321 -16.23 -21.84 -2.92
CA PHE A 321 -14.83 -21.73 -2.50
C PHE A 321 -14.39 -23.09 -1.97
N GLU A 322 -13.47 -23.76 -2.66
CA GLU A 322 -12.87 -25.00 -2.19
C GLU A 322 -11.81 -24.72 -1.10
N GLY A 323 -11.91 -25.45 -0.01
CA GLY A 323 -10.86 -25.63 0.99
C GLY A 323 -10.14 -26.96 0.77
N GLY A 324 -8.97 -27.12 1.40
CA GLY A 324 -8.25 -28.40 1.37
C GLY A 324 -9.12 -29.58 1.85
N ASN A 325 -8.78 -30.79 1.40
CA ASN A 325 -9.45 -32.06 1.78
C ASN A 325 -10.95 -32.15 1.41
N ASN A 326 -11.35 -31.75 0.20
CA ASN A 326 -12.75 -31.82 -0.28
C ASN A 326 -13.75 -31.10 0.65
N THR A 327 -13.33 -30.02 1.29
CA THR A 327 -14.21 -29.15 2.07
C THR A 327 -14.35 -27.82 1.35
N GLY A 328 -15.33 -27.00 1.70
CA GLY A 328 -15.46 -25.69 1.08
C GLY A 328 -16.64 -24.90 1.63
N SER A 329 -16.94 -23.77 1.01
CA SER A 329 -18.10 -22.96 1.35
C SER A 329 -18.74 -22.39 0.09
N PHE A 330 -20.06 -22.51 0.01
CA PHE A 330 -20.87 -21.85 -1.00
C PHE A 330 -21.31 -20.48 -0.52
N VAL A 331 -21.15 -19.48 -1.38
CA VAL A 331 -21.48 -18.08 -1.10
C VAL A 331 -22.37 -17.58 -2.23
N MET A 332 -23.45 -16.90 -1.85
CA MET A 332 -24.37 -16.24 -2.77
C MET A 332 -24.93 -14.96 -2.12
N PRO A 333 -25.43 -13.98 -2.91
CA PRO A 333 -25.95 -12.74 -2.37
C PRO A 333 -27.05 -12.96 -1.33
N ASP A 334 -27.08 -12.06 -0.34
CA ASP A 334 -28.12 -11.98 0.70
C ASP A 334 -28.33 -13.26 1.53
N LYS A 335 -27.38 -14.22 1.49
CA LYS A 335 -27.40 -15.44 2.31
C LYS A 335 -26.10 -15.68 3.05
N PRO A 336 -26.15 -16.27 4.26
CA PRO A 336 -24.93 -16.64 4.97
C PRO A 336 -24.14 -17.69 4.19
N ALA A 337 -22.83 -17.76 4.38
CA ALA A 337 -22.02 -18.81 3.77
C ALA A 337 -22.50 -20.20 4.21
N LEU A 338 -22.60 -21.11 3.24
CA LEU A 338 -23.00 -22.49 3.47
C LEU A 338 -21.76 -23.39 3.45
N PRO A 339 -21.33 -23.95 4.60
CA PRO A 339 -20.22 -24.89 4.62
C PRO A 339 -20.60 -26.17 3.88
N LEU A 340 -19.72 -26.62 2.98
CA LEU A 340 -19.87 -27.82 2.18
C LEU A 340 -18.78 -28.84 2.52
N THR A 341 -19.16 -30.11 2.53
CA THR A 341 -18.27 -31.22 2.87
C THR A 341 -18.40 -32.34 1.86
N GLY A 342 -17.26 -32.79 1.33
CA GLY A 342 -17.18 -33.83 0.32
C GLY A 342 -17.34 -33.29 -1.10
N ARG A 343 -16.71 -34.00 -2.06
CA ARG A 343 -16.68 -33.62 -3.47
C ARG A 343 -18.08 -33.47 -4.09
N ILE A 344 -19.01 -34.33 -3.67
CA ILE A 344 -20.39 -34.34 -4.18
C ILE A 344 -21.12 -33.02 -3.87
N GLN A 345 -20.98 -32.49 -2.64
CA GLN A 345 -21.66 -31.24 -2.27
C GLN A 345 -21.06 -30.03 -2.97
N LEU A 346 -19.73 -30.02 -3.14
CA LEU A 346 -19.02 -28.98 -3.87
C LEU A 346 -19.48 -28.96 -5.32
N ASP A 347 -19.45 -30.11 -6.01
CA ASP A 347 -19.87 -30.24 -7.41
C ASP A 347 -21.34 -29.84 -7.63
N PHE A 348 -22.22 -30.26 -6.71
CA PHE A 348 -23.64 -29.89 -6.75
C PHE A 348 -23.85 -28.38 -6.75
N PHE A 349 -23.18 -27.64 -5.86
CA PHE A 349 -23.31 -26.19 -5.79
C PHE A 349 -22.52 -25.46 -6.87
N THR A 350 -21.43 -26.03 -7.39
CA THR A 350 -20.71 -25.49 -8.56
C THR A 350 -21.62 -25.48 -9.79
N LYS A 351 -22.31 -26.60 -10.07
CA LYS A 351 -23.27 -26.69 -11.18
C LYS A 351 -24.40 -25.65 -11.08
N LEU A 352 -24.96 -25.48 -9.89
CA LEU A 352 -26.01 -24.48 -9.65
C LEU A 352 -25.48 -23.04 -9.74
N ALA A 353 -24.26 -22.80 -9.25
CA ALA A 353 -23.59 -21.52 -9.34
C ALA A 353 -23.33 -21.13 -10.81
N ASP A 354 -22.74 -22.04 -11.59
CA ASP A 354 -22.43 -21.80 -13.00
C ASP A 354 -23.68 -21.47 -13.81
N ALA A 355 -24.77 -22.23 -13.59
CA ALA A 355 -26.05 -22.00 -14.24
C ALA A 355 -26.68 -20.64 -13.86
N TYR A 356 -26.67 -20.31 -12.57
CA TYR A 356 -27.14 -19.03 -12.05
C TYR A 356 -26.35 -17.85 -12.67
N ASN A 357 -25.03 -17.98 -12.76
CA ASN A 357 -24.14 -16.96 -13.29
C ASN A 357 -24.24 -16.81 -14.82
N ALA A 358 -24.56 -17.90 -15.53
CA ALA A 358 -24.76 -17.90 -16.98
C ALA A 358 -26.11 -17.28 -17.41
N GLY A 359 -26.97 -16.89 -16.46
CA GLY A 359 -28.29 -16.33 -16.72
C GLY A 359 -29.37 -17.39 -17.00
N PHE A 360 -29.03 -18.68 -16.90
CA PHE A 360 -29.95 -19.82 -17.05
C PHE A 360 -30.05 -20.56 -15.72
N PRO A 361 -30.79 -20.04 -14.72
CA PRO A 361 -30.67 -20.46 -13.33
C PRO A 361 -31.18 -21.88 -13.05
N GLU A 362 -31.75 -22.56 -14.04
CA GLU A 362 -32.42 -23.85 -13.90
C GLU A 362 -31.52 -24.99 -14.38
N VAL A 363 -31.26 -25.96 -13.49
CA VAL A 363 -30.45 -27.15 -13.74
C VAL A 363 -31.31 -28.39 -13.60
N HIS A 364 -31.27 -29.27 -14.60
CA HIS A 364 -32.03 -30.50 -14.59
C HIS A 364 -31.54 -31.46 -13.49
N ALA A 365 -32.48 -32.18 -12.84
CA ALA A 365 -32.17 -33.09 -11.74
C ALA A 365 -31.10 -34.14 -12.09
N SER A 366 -31.09 -34.64 -13.34
CA SER A 366 -30.09 -35.63 -13.79
C SER A 366 -28.66 -35.11 -13.73
N ILE A 367 -28.44 -33.82 -14.05
CA ILE A 367 -27.11 -33.18 -14.03
C ILE A 367 -26.64 -33.01 -12.58
N LEU A 368 -27.56 -32.65 -11.69
CA LEU A 368 -27.25 -32.44 -10.26
C LEU A 368 -26.94 -33.73 -9.50
N VAL A 369 -27.45 -34.88 -9.95
CA VAL A 369 -27.17 -36.18 -9.33
C VAL A 369 -26.12 -37.00 -10.08
N GLU A 370 -25.61 -36.49 -11.20
CA GLU A 370 -24.58 -37.15 -12.00
C GLU A 370 -23.34 -37.46 -11.15
N GLY A 371 -22.84 -38.70 -11.25
CA GLY A 371 -21.71 -39.17 -10.44
C GLY A 371 -22.07 -39.49 -8.98
N THR A 372 -23.35 -39.45 -8.61
CA THR A 372 -23.84 -39.85 -7.28
C THR A 372 -24.77 -41.07 -7.38
N SER A 373 -24.99 -41.76 -6.25
CA SER A 373 -26.00 -42.83 -6.15
C SER A 373 -27.42 -42.30 -5.85
N ALA A 374 -27.61 -40.98 -5.84
CA ALA A 374 -28.88 -40.36 -5.47
C ALA A 374 -29.86 -40.34 -6.65
N SER A 375 -31.11 -40.76 -6.40
CA SER A 375 -32.19 -40.69 -7.41
C SER A 375 -32.81 -39.30 -7.55
N THR A 376 -32.57 -38.41 -6.59
CA THR A 376 -33.09 -37.04 -6.60
C THR A 376 -32.07 -36.07 -5.99
N PRO A 377 -32.07 -34.78 -6.38
CA PRO A 377 -31.21 -33.76 -5.77
C PRO A 377 -31.34 -33.67 -4.25
N ARG A 378 -32.53 -33.92 -3.70
CA ARG A 378 -32.73 -33.97 -2.23
C ARG A 378 -31.99 -35.11 -1.55
N ALA A 379 -31.84 -36.25 -2.22
CA ALA A 379 -31.17 -37.42 -1.66
C ALA A 379 -29.63 -37.26 -1.60
N VAL A 380 -29.06 -36.28 -2.32
CA VAL A 380 -27.63 -35.93 -2.25
C VAL A 380 -27.20 -35.48 -0.86
N PHE A 381 -28.09 -34.78 -0.13
CA PHE A 381 -27.83 -34.28 1.22
C PHE A 381 -28.58 -35.12 2.26
N SER A 382 -28.12 -35.13 3.51
CA SER A 382 -28.78 -35.85 4.60
C SER A 382 -28.99 -34.96 5.83
N GLY A 383 -29.90 -35.38 6.72
CA GLY A 383 -30.13 -34.76 8.03
C GLY A 383 -30.36 -33.25 8.00
N LYS A 384 -29.70 -32.53 8.93
CA LYS A 384 -29.82 -31.07 9.07
C LYS A 384 -29.34 -30.30 7.82
N MET A 385 -28.36 -30.85 7.10
CA MET A 385 -27.83 -30.22 5.89
C MET A 385 -28.88 -30.20 4.78
N ARG A 386 -29.58 -31.32 4.56
CA ARG A 386 -30.69 -31.38 3.59
C ARG A 386 -31.73 -30.30 3.89
N LYS A 387 -32.13 -30.17 5.15
CA LYS A 387 -33.12 -29.17 5.55
C LYS A 387 -32.62 -27.75 5.22
N ARG A 388 -31.42 -27.38 5.69
CA ARG A 388 -30.82 -26.06 5.43
C ARG A 388 -30.71 -25.74 3.93
N VAL A 389 -30.20 -26.68 3.13
CA VAL A 389 -30.04 -26.49 1.68
C VAL A 389 -31.37 -26.19 0.98
N PHE A 390 -32.40 -27.01 1.21
CA PHE A 390 -33.66 -26.89 0.48
C PHE A 390 -34.67 -25.92 1.09
N ASP A 391 -34.47 -25.53 2.36
CA ASP A 391 -35.26 -24.47 3.00
C ASP A 391 -34.72 -23.09 2.62
N ASP A 392 -33.39 -22.93 2.56
CA ASP A 392 -32.79 -21.58 2.44
C ASP A 392 -32.13 -21.31 1.08
N TYR A 393 -31.55 -22.32 0.39
CA TYR A 393 -30.66 -22.08 -0.76
C TYR A 393 -31.19 -22.59 -2.11
N VAL A 394 -31.93 -23.70 -2.12
CA VAL A 394 -32.30 -24.40 -3.36
C VAL A 394 -33.79 -24.67 -3.43
N GLU A 395 -34.41 -24.43 -4.58
CA GLU A 395 -35.82 -24.76 -4.85
C GLU A 395 -36.02 -25.51 -6.17
N ARG A 396 -37.21 -26.09 -6.32
CA ARG A 396 -37.66 -26.59 -7.62
C ARG A 396 -38.00 -25.41 -8.52
N ALA A 397 -37.57 -25.50 -9.76
CA ALA A 397 -37.96 -24.56 -10.80
C ALA A 397 -39.44 -24.76 -11.19
N ARG A 398 -39.96 -23.85 -12.03
CA ARG A 398 -41.30 -24.00 -12.61
C ARG A 398 -41.35 -25.17 -13.60
N ASP A 399 -40.25 -25.41 -14.30
CA ASP A 399 -40.12 -26.51 -15.23
C ASP A 399 -39.97 -27.84 -14.49
N ASN A 400 -40.73 -28.84 -14.95
CA ASN A 400 -40.77 -30.16 -14.33
C ASN A 400 -39.38 -30.80 -14.36
N GLY A 401 -38.85 -31.11 -13.18
CA GLY A 401 -37.57 -31.80 -13.01
C GLY A 401 -36.34 -30.89 -12.88
N CYS A 402 -36.50 -29.58 -12.98
CA CYS A 402 -35.41 -28.62 -12.82
C CYS A 402 -35.33 -28.03 -11.40
N TRP A 403 -34.14 -27.59 -11.03
CA TRP A 403 -33.81 -27.00 -9.72
C TRP A 403 -32.98 -25.75 -9.92
N ARG A 404 -33.10 -24.80 -9.00
CA ARG A 404 -32.37 -23.53 -9.07
C ARG A 404 -32.00 -23.02 -7.69
N LEU A 405 -31.06 -22.07 -7.66
CA LEU A 405 -30.79 -21.29 -6.45
C LEU A 405 -32.00 -20.39 -6.14
N LYS A 406 -32.38 -20.35 -4.87
CA LYS A 406 -33.39 -19.40 -4.36
C LYS A 406 -32.79 -18.01 -4.39
N GLY A 407 -33.43 -17.08 -5.09
CA GLY A 407 -33.12 -15.65 -5.04
C GLY A 407 -33.34 -15.05 -3.65
#